data_AF-A0A9R1LV96-F1
#
_entry.id   AF-A0A9R1LV96-F1
#
_cell.length_a   1.000
_cell.length_b   1.000
_cell.length_c   1.000
_cell.angle_alpha   90.00
_cell.angle_beta   90.00
_cell.angle_gamma   90.00
#
_symmetry.space_group_name_H-M   'P 1'
#
loop_
_entity.id
_entity.type
_entity.pdbx_description
1 polymer ?
#
loop_
_entity_poly.entity_id
_entity_poly.type
_entity_poly.pdbx_seq_one_letter_code
_entity_poly.pdbx_strand_id
1 'polypeptide(L)'
;MGLLSHRVERSELKPSDHIYTWRAAYSYSHHGIYVGGSKVVHFTTKKEAGTGGLDSAVAISSLLSAGSPECPTFPDCGFQLPDSGVILTCLDCFLRDGALHGFEYGVPPAVFLAKLRGGTCTTAASDPADAVVHRAMYLLQNGFGSYDVFENNCEDFALYCKTGLLLPPEKGIGRSGQAASAVGVPLAALFSTPFRLMSAGPLGMAAVTAGMYCAGRYITDIGVRKDVVKVEVENLSAHLGWRRAKAEEEWVKKKQQPAKVSTRLLPLKRKRDSDLHLQSVK
;
A
#
# COMPACT_ATOMS: atom_id res chain seq x y z
N MET A 1 -10.34 -5.66 21.92
CA MET A 1 -10.04 -4.76 20.80
C MET A 1 -11.21 -3.81 20.57
N GLY A 2 -11.02 -2.51 20.83
CA GLY A 2 -12.08 -1.50 20.66
C GLY A 2 -12.33 -1.17 19.19
N LEU A 3 -13.59 -0.86 18.84
CA LEU A 3 -14.06 -0.65 17.46
C LEU A 3 -13.29 0.45 16.70
N LEU A 4 -12.56 1.32 17.38
CA LEU A 4 -11.96 2.53 16.80
C LEU A 4 -10.43 2.64 16.94
N SER A 5 -9.82 2.11 18.00
CA SER A 5 -8.42 2.45 18.28
C SER A 5 -7.40 1.39 17.86
N HIS A 6 -7.79 0.13 17.62
CA HIS A 6 -6.87 -1.00 17.37
C HIS A 6 -5.72 -1.15 18.40
N ARG A 7 -5.76 -0.42 19.51
CA ARG A 7 -4.72 -0.47 20.53
C ARG A 7 -4.74 -1.84 21.19
N VAL A 8 -3.56 -2.41 21.34
CA VAL A 8 -3.31 -3.65 22.08
C VAL A 8 -2.37 -3.36 23.24
N GLU A 9 -2.59 -4.06 24.35
CA GLU A 9 -1.66 -4.04 25.45
C GLU A 9 -0.46 -4.95 25.15
N ARG A 10 0.72 -4.62 25.68
CA ARG A 10 1.93 -5.41 25.46
C ARG A 10 1.80 -6.85 25.98
N SER A 11 1.01 -7.04 27.03
CA SER A 11 0.70 -8.35 27.63
C SER A 11 -0.21 -9.22 26.78
N GLU A 12 -0.92 -8.63 25.81
CA GLU A 12 -1.82 -9.35 24.90
C GLU A 12 -1.10 -9.88 23.67
N LEU A 13 0.14 -9.42 23.41
CA LEU A 13 0.92 -9.81 22.24
C LEU A 13 1.28 -11.29 22.26
N LYS A 14 1.04 -11.94 21.12
CA LYS A 14 1.42 -13.32 20.85
C LYS A 14 2.35 -13.38 19.65
N PRO A 15 3.33 -14.30 19.64
CA PRO A 15 4.10 -14.57 18.43
C PRO A 15 3.16 -14.77 17.24
N SER A 16 3.52 -14.21 16.08
CA SER A 16 2.72 -14.07 14.86
C SER A 16 1.79 -12.86 14.78
N ASP A 17 1.68 -12.03 15.82
CA ASP A 17 0.84 -10.82 15.73
C ASP A 17 1.43 -9.83 14.74
N HIS A 18 0.58 -9.38 13.82
CA HIS A 18 0.89 -8.25 12.96
C HIS A 18 0.55 -6.99 13.72
N ILE A 19 1.60 -6.25 14.09
CA ILE A 19 1.49 -5.00 14.82
C ILE A 19 1.87 -3.83 13.93
N TYR A 20 1.35 -2.67 14.28
CA TYR A 20 1.73 -1.43 13.63
C TYR A 20 1.74 -0.26 14.61
N THR A 21 2.36 0.81 14.17
CA THR A 21 2.41 2.07 14.92
C THR A 21 2.35 3.24 13.97
N TRP A 22 1.61 4.28 14.35
CA TRP A 22 1.50 5.49 13.55
C TRP A 22 2.79 6.30 13.64
N ARG A 23 3.13 6.95 12.53
CA ARG A 23 4.35 7.75 12.35
C ARG A 23 4.02 9.09 11.73
N ALA A 24 4.95 10.03 11.87
CA ALA A 24 4.88 11.37 11.27
C ALA A 24 3.49 12.01 11.43
N ALA A 25 3.05 12.18 12.68
CA ALA A 25 1.73 12.73 13.03
C ALA A 25 0.54 12.02 12.36
N TYR A 26 0.54 10.68 12.40
CA TYR A 26 -0.49 9.84 11.77
C TYR A 26 -0.54 10.00 10.24
N SER A 27 0.57 10.34 9.58
CA SER A 27 0.61 10.32 8.12
C SER A 27 0.69 8.88 7.60
N TYR A 28 1.36 7.98 8.32
CA TYR A 28 1.49 6.57 7.92
C TYR A 28 1.59 5.58 9.07
N SER A 29 1.27 4.31 8.82
CA SER A 29 1.52 3.20 9.74
C SER A 29 2.79 2.44 9.34
N HIS A 30 3.66 2.18 10.31
CA HIS A 30 4.79 1.27 10.17
C HIS A 30 4.42 -0.10 10.71
N HIS A 31 4.62 -1.15 9.91
CA HIS A 31 4.11 -2.49 10.16
C HIS A 31 5.23 -3.49 10.46
N GLY A 32 4.93 -4.50 11.28
CA GLY A 32 5.86 -5.57 11.62
C GLY A 32 5.17 -6.81 12.18
N ILE A 33 5.92 -7.92 12.22
CA ILE A 33 5.49 -9.18 12.82
C ILE A 33 6.18 -9.34 14.17
N TYR A 34 5.39 -9.43 15.24
CA TYR A 34 5.89 -9.78 16.55
C TYR A 34 6.26 -11.27 16.60
N VAL A 35 7.49 -11.58 16.97
CA VAL A 35 8.04 -12.95 16.98
C VAL A 35 8.28 -13.50 18.39
N GLY A 36 7.82 -12.79 19.43
CA GLY A 36 8.03 -13.15 20.83
C GLY A 36 9.25 -12.46 21.45
N GLY A 37 9.37 -12.54 22.78
CA GLY A 37 10.55 -12.05 23.51
C GLY A 37 10.84 -10.56 23.28
N SER A 38 9.80 -9.75 23.14
CA SER A 38 9.86 -8.30 22.83
C SER A 38 10.55 -7.99 21.50
N LYS A 39 10.48 -8.89 20.51
CA LYS A 39 11.11 -8.73 19.19
C LYS A 39 10.09 -8.61 18.06
N VAL A 40 10.46 -7.82 17.06
CA VAL A 40 9.64 -7.52 15.89
C VAL A 40 10.52 -7.65 14.65
N VAL A 41 10.06 -8.43 13.67
CA VAL A 41 10.65 -8.48 12.34
C VAL A 41 9.84 -7.58 11.42
N HIS A 42 10.49 -6.66 10.72
CA HIS A 42 9.81 -5.73 9.83
C HIS A 42 10.68 -5.33 8.64
N PHE A 43 10.04 -4.80 7.59
CA PHE A 43 10.73 -4.33 6.41
C PHE A 43 11.11 -2.83 6.54
N THR A 44 12.33 -2.47 6.16
CA THR A 44 12.86 -1.10 6.08
C THR A 44 13.63 -0.91 4.76
N THR A 45 13.58 0.29 4.19
CA THR A 45 14.29 0.57 2.93
C THR A 45 15.72 1.05 3.18
N LYS A 46 16.62 0.80 2.22
CA LYS A 46 18.06 1.11 2.27
C LYS A 46 18.43 2.55 2.66
N LYS A 47 17.55 3.54 2.49
CA LYS A 47 17.84 4.93 2.91
C LYS A 47 17.95 5.10 4.43
N GLU A 48 17.52 4.12 5.22
CA GLU A 48 17.80 4.10 6.67
C GLU A 48 19.16 3.48 7.03
N ALA A 49 19.87 2.82 6.09
CA ALA A 49 21.11 2.06 6.35
C ALA A 49 22.38 2.61 5.67
N GLY A 50 22.33 3.80 5.05
CA GLY A 50 23.51 4.55 4.63
C GLY A 50 23.89 4.43 3.14
N THR A 51 23.74 5.55 2.42
CA THR A 51 24.73 6.07 1.46
C THR A 51 24.33 7.49 1.08
N GLY A 52 25.30 8.41 1.15
CA GLY A 52 25.12 9.82 0.85
C GLY A 52 24.68 10.06 -0.59
N GLY A 53 23.69 10.93 -0.73
CA GLY A 53 23.15 11.42 -1.99
C GLY A 53 22.11 12.48 -1.67
N LEU A 54 22.59 13.72 -1.62
CA LEU A 54 21.80 14.93 -1.45
C LEU A 54 20.78 15.00 -2.58
N ASP A 55 19.48 14.97 -2.24
CA ASP A 55 18.39 15.75 -2.84
C ASP A 55 16.99 15.17 -2.46
N SER A 56 16.08 16.07 -2.12
CA SER A 56 14.66 15.88 -1.75
C SER A 56 14.31 15.64 -0.26
N ALA A 57 14.20 16.75 0.47
CA ALA A 57 13.08 17.15 1.34
C ALA A 57 12.39 16.18 2.34
N VAL A 58 13.01 15.06 2.74
CA VAL A 58 12.67 14.35 3.99
C VAL A 58 13.95 13.88 4.67
N ALA A 59 14.77 14.85 5.08
CA ALA A 59 15.98 14.66 5.87
C ALA A 59 15.66 14.75 7.38
N ILE A 60 14.73 13.93 7.89
CA ILE A 60 14.39 13.93 9.33
C ILE A 60 14.91 12.67 10.07
N SER A 61 15.38 11.63 9.37
CA SER A 61 16.02 10.48 10.03
C SER A 61 17.55 10.45 9.94
N SER A 62 18.18 11.13 8.97
CA SER A 62 19.65 11.13 8.86
C SER A 62 20.37 12.01 9.89
N LEU A 63 19.65 12.85 10.65
CA LEU A 63 20.21 13.51 11.85
C LEU A 63 20.26 12.59 13.08
N LEU A 64 19.65 11.40 13.01
CA LEU A 64 19.59 10.45 14.14
C LEU A 64 20.45 9.19 13.92
N SER A 65 21.07 9.04 12.74
CA SER A 65 21.99 7.92 12.46
C SER A 65 23.46 8.26 12.77
N ALA A 66 23.76 9.50 13.14
CA ALA A 66 24.94 9.80 13.97
C ALA A 66 24.56 9.56 15.45
N GLY A 67 24.35 8.30 15.82
CA GLY A 67 24.09 7.90 17.20
C GLY A 67 22.62 7.70 17.58
N SER A 68 21.93 6.74 16.95
CA SER A 68 20.97 5.98 17.76
C SER A 68 21.81 5.25 18.81
N PRO A 69 21.56 5.41 20.13
CA PRO A 69 22.23 4.56 21.09
C PRO A 69 21.95 3.12 20.67
N GLU A 70 23.00 2.29 20.62
CA GLU A 70 22.84 0.84 20.56
C GLU A 70 21.72 0.46 21.52
N CYS A 71 20.79 -0.39 21.07
CA CYS A 71 19.63 -0.73 21.89
C CYS A 71 20.13 -1.21 23.25
N PRO A 72 19.86 -0.46 24.35
CA PRO A 72 20.54 -0.71 25.62
C PRO A 72 20.14 -2.06 26.24
N THR A 73 19.01 -2.61 25.77
CA THR A 73 18.35 -3.76 26.38
C THR A 73 18.49 -5.04 25.55
N PHE A 74 18.67 -4.93 24.23
CA PHE A 74 18.64 -6.08 23.31
C PHE A 74 19.84 -6.04 22.36
N PRO A 75 20.87 -6.88 22.58
CA PRO A 75 22.09 -6.90 21.76
C PRO A 75 21.86 -7.22 20.28
N ASP A 76 20.78 -7.96 19.97
CA ASP A 76 20.39 -8.35 18.62
C ASP A 76 19.42 -7.36 17.95
N CYS A 77 19.01 -6.30 18.65
CA CYS A 77 18.15 -5.27 18.08
C CYS A 77 18.92 -4.43 17.06
N GLY A 78 18.37 -4.34 15.86
CA GLY A 78 19.03 -3.74 14.70
C GLY A 78 19.66 -4.78 13.78
N PHE A 79 19.58 -6.08 14.09
CA PHE A 79 20.12 -7.12 13.22
C PHE A 79 19.44 -7.10 11.85
N GLN A 80 20.26 -6.96 10.82
CA GLN A 80 19.86 -6.93 9.42
C GLN A 80 20.97 -7.48 8.56
N LEU A 81 20.64 -8.41 7.65
CA LEU A 81 21.58 -8.85 6.63
C LEU A 81 21.67 -7.83 5.49
N PRO A 82 22.85 -7.68 4.87
CA PRO A 82 23.01 -6.82 3.69
C PRO A 82 21.97 -7.14 2.62
N ASP A 83 21.41 -6.10 2.01
CA ASP A 83 20.44 -6.19 0.90
C ASP A 83 19.12 -6.92 1.20
N SER A 84 18.87 -7.34 2.45
CA SER A 84 17.63 -8.04 2.81
C SER A 84 16.40 -7.13 2.84
N GLY A 85 16.58 -5.87 3.24
CA GLY A 85 15.49 -4.94 3.54
C GLY A 85 14.65 -5.34 4.75
N VAL A 86 15.00 -6.41 5.46
CA VAL A 86 14.27 -6.93 6.63
C VAL A 86 15.18 -6.80 7.84
N ILE A 87 14.63 -6.30 8.94
CA ILE A 87 15.37 -6.01 10.16
C ILE A 87 14.64 -6.62 11.37
N LEU A 88 15.42 -7.09 12.33
CA LEU A 88 14.97 -7.50 13.66
C LEU A 88 15.21 -6.36 14.63
N THR A 89 14.16 -5.90 15.31
CA THR A 89 14.26 -4.88 16.36
C THR A 89 13.56 -5.35 17.62
N CYS A 90 13.86 -4.71 18.75
CA CYS A 90 13.02 -4.83 19.92
C CYS A 90 11.74 -4.01 19.75
N LEU A 91 10.71 -4.32 20.54
CA LEU A 91 9.41 -3.66 20.48
C LEU A 91 9.52 -2.14 20.72
N ASP A 92 10.39 -1.70 21.62
CA ASP A 92 10.56 -0.26 21.91
C ASP A 92 11.18 0.50 20.74
N CYS A 93 12.24 -0.05 20.14
CA CYS A 93 12.87 0.51 18.95
C CYS A 93 11.93 0.46 17.74
N PHE A 94 11.11 -0.59 17.61
CA PHE A 94 10.05 -0.65 16.61
C PHE A 94 9.02 0.46 16.82
N LEU A 95 8.67 0.79 18.07
CA LEU A 95 7.62 1.76 18.41
C LEU A 95 8.08 3.22 18.36
N ARG A 96 9.35 3.56 18.62
CA ARG A 96 9.88 4.94 18.64
C ARG A 96 8.92 5.90 19.39
N ASP A 97 8.50 5.50 20.59
CA ASP A 97 7.50 6.18 21.46
C ASP A 97 6.05 6.24 20.92
N GLY A 98 5.80 5.65 19.76
CA GLY A 98 4.46 5.51 19.19
C GLY A 98 3.60 4.49 19.94
N ALA A 99 2.28 4.64 19.81
CA ALA A 99 1.34 3.67 20.37
C ALA A 99 1.37 2.35 19.59
N LEU A 100 1.17 1.25 20.31
CA LEU A 100 1.11 -0.11 19.80
C LEU A 100 -0.32 -0.43 19.34
N HIS A 101 -0.43 -0.95 18.11
CA HIS A 101 -1.71 -1.32 17.51
C HIS A 101 -1.63 -2.71 16.89
N GLY A 102 -2.73 -3.46 16.94
CA GLY A 102 -2.88 -4.75 16.26
C GLY A 102 -3.61 -4.61 14.92
N PHE A 103 -3.09 -5.26 13.89
CA PHE A 103 -3.75 -5.38 12.60
C PHE A 103 -4.77 -6.54 12.62
N GLU A 104 -5.99 -6.29 12.15
CA GLU A 104 -7.08 -7.28 12.23
C GLU A 104 -7.21 -8.10 10.93
N TYR A 105 -7.40 -9.41 11.07
CA TYR A 105 -7.60 -10.36 9.96
C TYR A 105 -9.01 -10.96 10.01
N GLY A 106 -9.53 -11.37 8.86
CA GLY A 106 -10.84 -12.00 8.75
C GLY A 106 -12.00 -11.09 9.15
N VAL A 107 -11.83 -9.77 9.06
CA VAL A 107 -12.90 -8.85 9.45
C VAL A 107 -14.08 -8.95 8.48
N PRO A 108 -15.33 -8.90 8.96
CA PRO A 108 -16.49 -8.88 8.07
C PRO A 108 -16.44 -7.68 7.11
N PRO A 109 -16.95 -7.79 5.87
CA PRO A 109 -16.97 -6.69 4.89
C PRO A 109 -17.56 -5.39 5.42
N ALA A 110 -18.62 -5.45 6.23
CA ALA A 110 -19.23 -4.28 6.85
C ALA A 110 -18.28 -3.57 7.82
N VAL A 111 -17.49 -4.32 8.60
CA VAL A 111 -16.48 -3.76 9.50
C VAL A 111 -15.35 -3.13 8.68
N PHE A 112 -14.88 -3.82 7.64
CA PHE A 112 -13.84 -3.29 6.75
C PHE A 112 -14.26 -1.97 6.09
N LEU A 113 -15.47 -1.91 5.54
CA LEU A 113 -16.03 -0.72 4.88
C LEU A 113 -16.25 0.45 5.86
N ALA A 114 -16.56 0.16 7.13
CA ALA A 114 -16.72 1.19 8.16
C ALA A 114 -15.37 1.80 8.62
N LYS A 115 -14.24 1.13 8.38
CA LYS A 115 -12.91 1.64 8.72
C LYS A 115 -12.46 2.65 7.67
N LEU A 116 -12.50 3.92 8.06
CA LEU A 116 -12.10 5.05 7.21
C LEU A 116 -10.60 5.10 6.91
N ARG A 117 -9.78 4.35 7.65
CA ARG A 117 -8.33 4.35 7.50
C ARG A 117 -7.84 2.95 7.12
N GLY A 118 -7.16 2.86 5.98
CA GLY A 118 -6.49 1.62 5.57
C GLY A 118 -5.23 1.32 6.38
N GLY A 119 -4.61 0.18 6.13
CA GLY A 119 -3.45 -0.28 6.91
C GLY A 119 -3.80 -0.73 8.33
N THR A 120 -5.06 -1.11 8.60
CA THR A 120 -5.50 -1.49 9.97
C THR A 120 -6.19 -2.84 10.05
N CYS A 121 -6.77 -3.31 8.94
CA CYS A 121 -7.47 -4.59 8.86
C CYS A 121 -7.55 -5.10 7.42
N THR A 122 -7.87 -6.39 7.27
CA THR A 122 -8.17 -7.06 6.00
C THR A 122 -9.28 -8.11 6.17
N THR A 123 -10.03 -8.38 5.10
CA THR A 123 -11.00 -9.49 5.09
C THR A 123 -10.34 -10.86 4.93
N ALA A 124 -9.07 -10.91 4.53
CA ALA A 124 -8.32 -12.16 4.43
C ALA A 124 -8.11 -12.81 5.80
N ALA A 125 -8.20 -14.14 5.85
CA ALA A 125 -7.82 -14.90 7.03
C ALA A 125 -6.29 -14.93 7.21
N SER A 126 -5.83 -14.99 8.46
CA SER A 126 -4.44 -15.28 8.78
C SER A 126 -4.18 -16.78 8.69
N ASP A 127 -2.97 -17.14 8.27
CA ASP A 127 -2.41 -18.47 8.43
C ASP A 127 -2.06 -18.76 9.91
N PRO A 128 -1.81 -20.05 10.24
CA PRO A 128 -1.32 -20.48 11.55
C PRO A 128 -0.05 -19.77 12.02
N ALA A 129 0.09 -19.59 13.33
CA ALA A 129 1.14 -18.77 13.94
C ALA A 129 2.57 -19.24 13.62
N ASP A 130 2.79 -20.55 13.55
CA ASP A 130 4.05 -21.18 13.17
C ASP A 130 4.46 -20.82 11.73
N ALA A 131 3.53 -20.90 10.78
CA ALA A 131 3.77 -20.51 9.40
C ALA A 131 4.11 -19.01 9.28
N VAL A 132 3.43 -18.15 10.05
CA VAL A 132 3.70 -16.71 10.06
C VAL A 132 5.09 -16.40 10.59
N VAL A 133 5.45 -16.95 11.75
CA VAL A 133 6.77 -16.74 12.36
C VAL A 133 7.86 -17.32 11.46
N HIS A 134 7.63 -18.50 10.87
CA HIS A 134 8.54 -19.11 9.91
C HIS A 134 8.83 -18.16 8.74
N ARG A 135 7.79 -17.60 8.10
CA ARG A 135 7.97 -16.65 6.99
C ARG A 135 8.74 -15.40 7.41
N ALA A 136 8.39 -14.80 8.54
CA ALA A 136 9.07 -13.60 9.02
C ALA A 136 10.58 -13.86 9.25
N MET A 137 10.91 -14.95 9.94
CA MET A 137 12.31 -15.32 10.23
C MET A 137 13.06 -15.75 8.97
N TYR A 138 12.41 -16.47 8.05
CA TYR A 138 13.02 -16.83 6.76
C TYR A 138 13.39 -15.58 5.97
N LEU A 139 12.50 -14.58 5.92
CA LEU A 139 12.72 -13.33 5.19
C LEU A 139 13.74 -12.42 5.86
N LEU A 140 13.91 -12.51 7.19
CA LEU A 140 15.04 -11.87 7.88
C LEU A 140 16.38 -12.40 7.38
N GLN A 141 16.45 -13.69 7.05
CA GLN A 141 17.68 -14.35 6.59
C GLN A 141 17.90 -14.28 5.07
N ASN A 142 16.83 -14.21 4.29
CA ASN A 142 16.90 -14.33 2.83
C ASN A 142 16.49 -13.03 2.11
N GLY A 143 15.96 -12.06 2.84
CA GLY A 143 15.40 -10.82 2.31
C GLY A 143 14.00 -10.99 1.73
N PHE A 144 13.30 -9.86 1.60
CA PHE A 144 11.96 -9.79 1.00
C PHE A 144 11.98 -9.24 -0.45
N GLY A 145 13.17 -8.87 -0.93
CA GLY A 145 13.40 -8.29 -2.26
C GLY A 145 13.48 -6.76 -2.26
N SER A 146 14.01 -6.19 -3.34
CA SER A 146 14.16 -4.74 -3.55
C SER A 146 12.95 -4.16 -4.28
N TYR A 147 11.98 -3.63 -3.52
CA TYR A 147 10.93 -2.78 -4.06
C TYR A 147 11.18 -1.33 -3.66
N ASP A 148 11.03 -0.43 -4.62
CA ASP A 148 11.24 1.01 -4.45
C ASP A 148 10.00 1.72 -3.87
N VAL A 149 10.26 2.58 -2.88
CA VAL A 149 9.47 3.71 -2.33
C VAL A 149 8.22 3.43 -1.46
N PHE A 150 8.42 3.64 -0.13
CA PHE A 150 7.50 4.02 0.99
C PHE A 150 6.16 3.30 1.24
N GLU A 151 5.86 3.14 2.55
CA GLU A 151 4.62 2.70 3.23
C GLU A 151 4.08 1.31 2.84
N ASN A 152 3.96 1.05 1.54
CA ASN A 152 3.39 -0.16 0.97
C ASN A 152 4.20 -1.41 1.31
N ASN A 153 5.53 -1.32 1.37
CA ASN A 153 6.38 -2.51 1.51
C ASN A 153 6.33 -3.15 2.90
N CYS A 154 6.16 -2.37 3.98
CA CYS A 154 6.06 -2.94 5.33
C CYS A 154 4.70 -3.59 5.59
N GLU A 155 3.63 -3.00 5.06
CA GLU A 155 2.29 -3.60 5.09
C GLU A 155 2.25 -4.85 4.20
N ASP A 156 2.79 -4.80 2.98
CA ASP A 156 2.89 -5.94 2.06
C ASP A 156 3.73 -7.08 2.66
N PHE A 157 4.87 -6.76 3.29
CA PHE A 157 5.68 -7.72 4.02
C PHE A 157 4.87 -8.42 5.12
N ALA A 158 4.19 -7.65 5.97
CA ALA A 158 3.43 -8.22 7.07
C ALA A 158 2.19 -8.99 6.59
N LEU A 159 1.49 -8.50 5.56
CA LEU A 159 0.39 -9.22 4.90
C LEU A 159 0.87 -10.52 4.31
N TYR A 160 1.99 -10.54 3.59
CA TYR A 160 2.59 -11.76 3.06
C TYR A 160 2.98 -12.72 4.19
N CYS A 161 3.64 -12.23 5.24
CA CYS A 161 3.96 -13.05 6.40
C CYS A 161 2.70 -13.64 7.05
N LYS A 162 1.57 -12.94 7.06
CA LYS A 162 0.32 -13.43 7.66
C LYS A 162 -0.51 -14.34 6.77
N THR A 163 -0.41 -14.22 5.45
CA THR A 163 -1.36 -14.88 4.53
C THR A 163 -0.68 -15.81 3.52
N GLY A 164 0.62 -15.65 3.30
CA GLY A 164 1.36 -16.26 2.18
C GLY A 164 0.92 -15.74 0.81
N LEU A 165 0.05 -14.73 0.74
CA LEU A 165 -0.51 -14.22 -0.51
C LEU A 165 0.38 -13.11 -1.09
N LEU A 166 0.63 -13.20 -2.39
CA LEU A 166 1.29 -12.15 -3.16
C LEU A 166 0.29 -11.43 -4.06
N LEU A 167 0.25 -10.10 -3.94
CA LEU A 167 -0.47 -9.22 -4.85
C LEU A 167 0.22 -9.23 -6.22
N PRO A 168 -0.48 -9.28 -7.36
CA PRO A 168 0.12 -9.36 -8.69
C PRO A 168 0.96 -8.11 -9.08
N PRO A 169 1.86 -8.25 -10.08
CA PRO A 169 2.64 -7.13 -10.60
C PRO A 169 1.72 -6.26 -11.47
N GLU A 170 1.83 -4.94 -11.29
CA GLU A 170 1.07 -3.86 -11.93
C GLU A 170 -0.18 -4.19 -12.77
N LYS A 171 -1.33 -3.73 -12.28
CA LYS A 171 -2.24 -2.90 -13.08
C LYS A 171 -2.61 -1.65 -12.28
N GLY A 172 -1.70 -0.66 -12.25
CA GLY A 172 -2.00 0.77 -12.05
C GLY A 172 -2.95 1.22 -10.92
N ILE A 173 -3.12 0.47 -9.84
CA ILE A 173 -3.97 0.83 -8.70
C ILE A 173 -3.18 0.50 -7.42
N GLY A 174 -3.07 1.49 -6.52
CA GLY A 174 -2.26 1.44 -5.30
C GLY A 174 -2.48 0.16 -4.48
N ARG A 175 -1.37 -0.42 -4.01
CA ARG A 175 -1.28 -1.78 -3.46
C ARG A 175 -1.69 -1.92 -1.98
N SER A 176 -1.74 -0.83 -1.22
CA SER A 176 -2.05 -0.83 0.22
C SER A 176 -3.33 -0.07 0.53
N GLY A 177 -3.96 -0.40 1.67
CA GLY A 177 -5.12 0.34 2.17
C GLY A 177 -4.86 1.83 2.38
N GLN A 178 -3.59 2.26 2.54
CA GLN A 178 -3.21 3.67 2.63
C GLN A 178 -2.94 4.32 1.26
N ALA A 179 -2.33 3.60 0.31
CA ALA A 179 -2.00 4.11 -1.04
C ALA A 179 -3.14 4.03 -2.07
N ALA A 180 -4.23 3.33 -1.79
CA ALA A 180 -5.45 3.35 -2.62
C ALA A 180 -6.11 4.74 -2.73
N SER A 181 -5.57 5.75 -2.04
CA SER A 181 -6.15 7.07 -1.83
C SER A 181 -5.88 8.11 -2.94
N ALA A 182 -4.94 7.90 -3.86
CA ALA A 182 -4.53 9.00 -4.76
C ALA A 182 -5.08 8.93 -6.20
N VAL A 183 -5.15 7.77 -6.85
CA VAL A 183 -5.50 7.66 -8.28
C VAL A 183 -6.10 6.28 -8.58
N GLY A 184 -7.35 6.02 -8.20
CA GLY A 184 -7.90 4.66 -8.30
C GLY A 184 -9.37 4.54 -8.69
N VAL A 185 -10.07 5.65 -8.88
CA VAL A 185 -11.41 5.62 -9.45
C VAL A 185 -11.25 5.68 -10.96
N PRO A 186 -11.68 4.67 -11.74
CA PRO A 186 -11.81 4.82 -13.17
C PRO A 186 -12.66 6.07 -13.40
N LEU A 187 -12.17 7.06 -14.15
CA LEU A 187 -12.93 8.27 -14.47
C LEU A 187 -14.34 7.94 -15.02
N ALA A 188 -14.52 6.74 -15.58
CA ALA A 188 -15.81 6.17 -15.98
C ALA A 188 -16.84 5.99 -14.84
N ALA A 189 -16.42 5.69 -13.61
CA ALA A 189 -17.30 5.59 -12.44
C ALA A 189 -17.83 6.94 -11.97
N LEU A 190 -17.15 8.06 -12.30
CA LEU A 190 -17.66 9.41 -12.07
C LEU A 190 -18.87 9.73 -12.98
N PHE A 191 -19.01 9.03 -14.10
CA PHE A 191 -20.13 9.21 -15.03
C PHE A 191 -21.32 8.27 -14.75
N SER A 192 -21.16 7.25 -13.89
CA SER A 192 -22.23 6.32 -13.53
C SER A 192 -22.94 6.66 -12.21
N THR A 193 -22.38 7.56 -11.40
CA THR A 193 -23.09 8.12 -10.24
C THR A 193 -24.27 8.99 -10.71
N PRO A 194 -25.49 8.79 -10.19
CA PRO A 194 -26.62 9.63 -10.57
C PRO A 194 -26.26 11.09 -10.32
N PHE A 195 -26.31 11.91 -11.38
CA PHE A 195 -25.99 13.34 -11.37
C PHE A 195 -26.62 14.10 -10.18
N ARG A 196 -27.74 13.58 -9.65
CA ARG A 196 -28.45 14.10 -8.47
C ARG A 196 -27.66 14.06 -7.15
N LEU A 197 -26.74 13.12 -6.95
CA LEU A 197 -25.94 13.04 -5.72
C LEU A 197 -24.76 14.03 -5.73
N MET A 198 -24.21 14.34 -6.91
CA MET A 198 -23.22 15.41 -7.06
C MET A 198 -23.84 16.81 -6.89
N SER A 199 -25.14 16.97 -7.22
CA SER A 199 -25.87 18.22 -7.03
C SER A 199 -26.36 18.48 -5.59
N ALA A 200 -26.07 17.60 -4.63
CA ALA A 200 -26.56 17.70 -3.23
C ALA A 200 -25.68 18.60 -2.32
N GLY A 201 -24.84 19.47 -2.90
CA GLY A 201 -23.96 20.38 -2.16
C GLY A 201 -22.71 19.71 -1.55
N PRO A 202 -21.90 20.45 -0.77
CA PRO A 202 -20.61 19.98 -0.26
C PRO A 202 -20.68 18.68 0.55
N LEU A 203 -21.76 18.48 1.33
CA LEU A 203 -21.95 17.26 2.13
C LEU A 203 -22.23 16.02 1.27
N GLY A 204 -23.02 16.18 0.20
CA GLY A 204 -23.28 15.09 -0.75
C GLY A 204 -22.01 14.65 -1.48
N MET A 205 -21.19 15.62 -1.91
CA MET A 205 -19.89 15.33 -2.52
C MET A 205 -18.94 14.60 -1.56
N ALA A 206 -18.87 15.02 -0.29
CA ALA A 206 -18.07 14.35 0.72
C ALA A 206 -18.52 12.89 0.95
N ALA A 207 -19.84 12.65 1.05
CA ALA A 207 -20.39 11.31 1.23
C ALA A 207 -20.11 10.38 0.03
N VAL A 208 -20.28 10.88 -1.20
CA VAL A 208 -19.94 10.12 -2.42
C VAL A 208 -18.46 9.77 -2.46
N THR A 209 -17.59 10.74 -2.15
CA THR A 209 -16.14 10.54 -2.15
C THR A 209 -15.72 9.50 -1.11
N ALA A 210 -16.25 9.60 0.11
CA ALA A 210 -16.00 8.63 1.17
C ALA A 210 -16.51 7.23 0.80
N GLY A 211 -17.72 7.13 0.22
CA GLY A 211 -18.28 5.86 -0.24
C GLY A 211 -17.45 5.20 -1.34
N MET A 212 -17.02 5.99 -2.33
CA MET A 212 -16.14 5.51 -3.41
C MET A 212 -14.77 5.08 -2.89
N TYR A 213 -14.20 5.82 -1.93
CA TYR A 213 -12.95 5.43 -1.26
C TYR A 213 -13.11 4.09 -0.52
N CYS A 214 -14.14 3.92 0.29
CA CYS A 214 -14.37 2.70 1.04
C CYS A 214 -14.62 1.50 0.12
N ALA A 215 -15.44 1.67 -0.93
CA ALA A 215 -15.68 0.63 -1.93
C ALA A 215 -14.40 0.28 -2.71
N GLY A 216 -13.61 1.28 -3.08
CA GLY A 216 -12.31 1.11 -3.72
C GLY A 216 -11.35 0.29 -2.87
N ARG A 217 -11.22 0.61 -1.57
CA ARG A 217 -10.41 -0.19 -0.64
C ARG A 217 -10.90 -1.63 -0.52
N TYR A 218 -12.21 -1.84 -0.53
CA TYR A 218 -12.78 -3.17 -0.37
C TYR A 218 -12.51 -4.06 -1.58
N ILE A 219 -12.69 -3.55 -2.80
CA ILE A 219 -12.43 -4.35 -4.01
C ILE A 219 -10.94 -4.66 -4.21
N THR A 220 -10.04 -3.86 -3.63
CA THR A 220 -8.59 -4.09 -3.66
C THR A 220 -8.07 -4.86 -2.45
N ASP A 221 -8.91 -5.17 -1.46
CA ASP A 221 -8.52 -5.96 -0.30
C ASP A 221 -8.05 -7.36 -0.70
N ILE A 222 -6.97 -7.82 -0.10
CA ILE A 222 -6.34 -9.10 -0.47
C ILE A 222 -7.25 -10.31 -0.22
N GLY A 223 -8.23 -10.19 0.68
CA GLY A 223 -9.24 -11.22 0.93
C GLY A 223 -10.40 -11.24 -0.09
N VAL A 224 -10.57 -10.17 -0.88
CA VAL A 224 -11.64 -10.02 -1.88
C VAL A 224 -11.13 -10.33 -3.29
N ARG A 225 -9.88 -9.99 -3.56
CA ARG A 225 -9.25 -10.18 -4.87
C ARG A 225 -9.16 -11.65 -5.27
N LYS A 226 -9.30 -11.92 -6.57
CA LYS A 226 -9.20 -13.27 -7.15
C LYS A 226 -7.88 -13.54 -7.88
N ASP A 227 -7.04 -12.52 -8.01
CA ASP A 227 -5.78 -12.55 -8.76
C ASP A 227 -4.55 -12.63 -7.84
N VAL A 228 -4.77 -12.92 -6.56
CA VAL A 228 -3.72 -13.17 -5.57
C VAL A 228 -3.33 -14.64 -5.60
N VAL A 229 -2.04 -14.92 -5.41
CA VAL A 229 -1.51 -16.27 -5.43
C VAL A 229 -0.83 -16.55 -4.08
N LYS A 230 -1.13 -17.71 -3.49
CA LYS A 230 -0.43 -18.20 -2.31
C LYS A 230 0.92 -18.77 -2.73
N VAL A 231 2.00 -18.28 -2.12
CA VAL A 231 3.37 -18.65 -2.47
C VAL A 231 4.14 -18.93 -1.20
N GLU A 232 4.69 -20.14 -1.11
CA GLU A 232 5.61 -20.54 -0.04
C GLU A 232 6.86 -19.67 -0.04
N VAL A 233 7.40 -19.40 1.14
CA VAL A 233 8.46 -18.38 1.32
C VAL A 233 9.78 -18.76 0.66
N GLU A 234 10.07 -20.05 0.60
CA GLU A 234 11.22 -20.63 -0.09
C GLU A 234 11.19 -20.34 -1.58
N ASN A 235 9.99 -20.25 -2.16
CA ASN A 235 9.77 -19.98 -3.58
C ASN A 235 9.53 -18.49 -3.89
N LEU A 236 9.50 -17.64 -2.87
CA LEU A 236 9.17 -16.23 -3.02
C LEU A 236 10.13 -15.51 -3.97
N SER A 237 11.45 -15.69 -3.78
CA SER A 237 12.48 -15.03 -4.57
C SER A 237 12.37 -15.37 -6.06
N ALA A 238 12.16 -16.65 -6.39
CA ALA A 238 11.95 -17.12 -7.75
C ALA A 238 10.67 -16.52 -8.35
N HIS A 239 9.59 -16.46 -7.57
CA HIS A 239 8.32 -15.88 -8.01
C HIS A 239 8.42 -14.37 -8.25
N LEU A 240 9.10 -13.63 -7.37
CA LEU A 240 9.36 -12.20 -7.53
C LEU A 240 10.27 -11.93 -8.74
N GLY A 241 11.32 -12.74 -8.94
CA GLY A 241 12.21 -12.66 -10.09
C GLY A 241 11.50 -12.90 -11.42
N TRP A 242 10.71 -13.97 -11.51
CA TRP A 242 9.87 -14.24 -12.70
C TRP A 242 8.92 -13.08 -13.01
N ARG A 243 8.28 -12.53 -11.98
CA ARG A 243 7.34 -11.42 -12.13
C ARG A 243 8.00 -10.13 -12.59
N ARG A 244 9.21 -9.84 -12.09
CA ARG A 244 10.00 -8.69 -12.55
C ARG A 244 10.32 -8.82 -14.03
N ALA A 245 10.80 -9.99 -14.47
CA ALA A 245 11.08 -10.24 -15.88
C ALA A 245 9.82 -10.05 -16.76
N LYS A 246 8.66 -10.55 -16.32
CA LYS A 246 7.39 -10.35 -17.04
C LYS A 246 6.98 -8.88 -17.15
N ALA A 247 7.12 -8.11 -16.06
CA ALA A 247 6.80 -6.69 -16.07
C ALA A 247 7.75 -5.89 -17.00
N GLU A 248 9.05 -6.22 -16.98
CA GLU A 248 10.04 -5.63 -17.88
C GLU A 248 9.73 -5.96 -19.35
N GLU A 249 9.38 -7.21 -19.68
CA GLU A 249 8.93 -7.63 -21.02
C GLU A 249 7.70 -6.83 -21.50
N GLU A 250 6.69 -6.67 -20.65
CA GLU A 250 5.47 -5.91 -21.00
C GLU A 250 5.74 -4.41 -21.18
N TRP A 251 6.59 -3.84 -20.32
CA TRP A 251 6.98 -2.44 -20.43
C TRP A 251 7.76 -2.16 -21.73
N VAL A 252 8.68 -3.06 -22.09
CA VAL A 252 9.39 -3.01 -23.38
C VAL A 252 8.40 -3.09 -24.55
N LYS A 253 7.43 -4.00 -24.51
CA LYS A 253 6.37 -4.11 -25.54
C LYS A 253 5.53 -2.83 -25.65
N LYS A 254 5.18 -2.19 -24.52
CA LYS A 254 4.44 -0.91 -24.52
C LYS A 254 5.25 0.23 -25.13
N LYS A 255 6.56 0.29 -24.87
CA LYS A 255 7.46 1.30 -25.46
C LYS A 255 7.67 1.14 -26.97
N GLN A 256 7.55 -0.09 -27.49
CA GLN A 256 7.73 -0.39 -28.91
C GLN A 256 6.46 -0.25 -29.75
N GLN A 257 5.29 0.01 -29.15
CA GLN A 257 4.08 0.33 -29.93
C GLN A 257 4.12 1.78 -30.41
N PRO A 258 4.10 2.05 -31.73
CA PRO A 258 4.03 3.41 -32.24
C PRO A 258 2.72 4.04 -31.78
N ALA A 259 2.78 5.30 -31.33
CA ALA A 259 1.60 6.09 -31.01
C ALA A 259 0.62 6.01 -32.19
N LYS A 260 -0.58 5.45 -31.96
CA LYS A 260 -1.65 5.53 -32.95
C LYS A 260 -1.97 7.01 -33.14
N VAL A 261 -1.42 7.62 -34.19
CA VAL A 261 -1.81 8.95 -34.65
C VAL A 261 -3.29 8.84 -35.01
N SER A 262 -4.15 9.33 -34.11
CA SER A 262 -5.54 9.54 -34.43
C SER A 262 -5.60 10.68 -35.43
N THR A 263 -5.71 10.35 -36.71
CA THR A 263 -6.01 11.32 -37.75
C THR A 263 -7.41 11.87 -37.47
N ARG A 264 -7.50 12.98 -36.74
CA ARG A 264 -8.72 13.79 -36.65
C ARG A 264 -9.01 14.32 -38.05
N LEU A 265 -9.84 13.61 -38.80
CA LEU A 265 -10.51 14.19 -39.97
C LEU A 265 -11.39 15.32 -39.46
N LEU A 266 -10.95 16.56 -39.67
CA LEU A 266 -11.75 17.76 -39.43
C LEU A 266 -12.97 17.71 -40.38
N PRO A 267 -14.21 17.92 -39.88
CA PRO A 267 -15.36 18.01 -40.76
C PRO A 267 -15.28 19.29 -41.60
N LEU A 268 -15.27 19.13 -42.93
CA LEU A 268 -15.44 20.21 -43.91
C LEU A 268 -16.73 20.99 -43.58
N LYS A 269 -16.58 22.30 -43.30
CA LYS A 269 -17.71 23.22 -43.16
C LYS A 269 -18.51 23.25 -44.47
N ARG A 270 -19.74 22.74 -44.41
CA ARG A 270 -20.75 22.89 -45.47
C ARG A 270 -21.18 24.36 -45.51
N LYS A 271 -20.80 25.08 -46.58
CA LYS A 271 -21.41 26.37 -46.96
C LYS A 271 -22.92 26.15 -47.08
N ARG A 272 -23.71 26.93 -46.34
CA ARG A 272 -25.12 27.14 -46.65
C ARG A 272 -25.19 28.49 -47.35
N ASP A 273 -25.48 28.43 -48.65
CA ASP A 273 -26.04 29.55 -49.38
C ASP A 273 -27.45 29.81 -48.81
N SER A 274 -27.74 31.07 -48.53
CA SER A 274 -29.11 31.54 -48.32
C SER A 274 -29.25 32.85 -49.05
N ASP A 275 -30.04 32.77 -50.12
CA ASP A 275 -30.35 33.81 -51.06
C ASP A 275 -31.04 35.02 -50.42
N LEU A 276 -30.67 36.17 -51.00
CA LEU A 276 -31.39 37.42 -51.15
C LEU A 276 -32.91 37.38 -50.84
N HIS A 277 -33.32 38.18 -49.86
CA HIS A 277 -34.54 38.96 -50.04
C HIS A 277 -34.34 40.42 -49.65
N LEU A 278 -34.57 41.25 -50.66
CA LEU A 278 -34.47 42.70 -50.70
C LEU A 278 -35.77 43.28 -50.15
N GLN A 279 -35.73 44.07 -49.07
CA GLN A 279 -36.74 45.10 -48.83
C GLN A 279 -36.07 46.40 -48.39
N SER A 280 -36.31 47.42 -49.23
CA SER A 280 -35.98 48.84 -49.13
C SER A 280 -36.41 49.48 -47.81
N VAL A 281 -35.66 50.47 -47.30
CA VAL A 281 -36.17 51.80 -46.92
C VAL A 281 -35.00 52.81 -46.81
N LYS A 282 -35.19 53.94 -47.51
CA LYS A 282 -34.44 55.22 -47.57
C LYS A 282 -33.27 55.33 -48.54
#